data_AF-A0A103YL41-F1
#
_entry.id   AF-A0A103YL41-F1
#
_cell.length_a   1.000
_cell.length_b   1.000
_cell.length_c   1.000
_cell.angle_alpha   90.00
_cell.angle_beta   90.00
_cell.angle_gamma   90.00
#
_symmetry.space_group_name_H-M   'P 1'
#
loop_
_entity.id
_entity.type
_entity.pdbx_description
1 polymer ?
#
loop_
_entity_poly.entity_id
_entity_poly.type
_entity_poly.pdbx_seq_one_letter_code
_entity_poly.pdbx_strand_id
1 'polypeptide(L)'
;MELKDAGNRTISAKCKNLCRPPGSGGLPEGILAKTSDLHMRPLWGSFNDSFLENGFVVMVFHYDGFVDQWYDLQWASNVIHVSAMNQTKWWFAKRFLHPDIVAEYDYVFLWDEDLDIEHFDPGRYVSIIKEEELDISQPALDPGKKYIKLKGGGRCYDNSTGPPCFGWVEMMAPVFSKAAWRCAWYLIQNDLIHGWGIDFQLGYCAQGDRKQKVGVVDAEYIVHLGVPSLGGLNHSNNSDVHTADGRSEVRRQSYTEMRIFRRRWDEAVKTDKCWVDRYADHDRSKKKCVSGAC
;
A
#
# COMPACT_ATOMS: atom_id res chain seq x y z
N MET A 1 -27.31 47.41 34.09
CA MET A 1 -26.51 46.75 33.05
C MET A 1 -25.21 46.34 33.71
N GLU A 2 -25.17 45.14 34.26
CA GLU A 2 -23.97 44.45 34.74
C GLU A 2 -24.41 43.05 35.14
N LEU A 3 -23.86 42.03 34.47
CA LEU A 3 -23.83 40.68 35.01
C LEU A 3 -22.43 40.12 34.79
N LYS A 4 -21.97 39.51 35.88
CA LYS A 4 -20.60 39.24 36.26
C LYS A 4 -19.99 38.05 35.53
N ASP A 5 -18.67 38.13 35.48
CA ASP A 5 -17.69 37.11 35.16
C ASP A 5 -18.03 35.73 35.72
N ALA A 6 -17.94 34.71 34.86
CA ALA A 6 -18.03 33.30 35.22
C ALA A 6 -16.89 32.51 34.56
N GLY A 7 -15.76 32.47 35.27
CA GLY A 7 -14.93 31.28 35.38
C GLY A 7 -14.26 30.78 34.11
N ASN A 8 -13.13 31.39 33.77
CA ASN A 8 -12.13 30.85 32.86
C ASN A 8 -11.59 29.51 33.42
N ARG A 9 -12.22 28.38 33.07
CA ARG A 9 -11.61 27.05 33.25
C ARG A 9 -10.56 26.88 32.18
N THR A 10 -9.31 27.13 32.54
CA THR A 10 -8.12 26.68 31.82
C THR A 10 -8.21 25.16 31.65
N ILE A 11 -8.75 24.72 30.51
CA ILE A 11 -8.64 23.32 30.10
C ILE A 11 -7.15 23.10 29.84
N SER A 12 -6.50 22.43 30.78
CA SER A 12 -5.12 21.98 30.67
C SER A 12 -4.88 21.39 29.27
N ALA A 13 -3.88 21.91 28.57
CA ALA A 13 -3.46 21.42 27.26
C ALA A 13 -3.09 19.93 27.25
N LYS A 14 -2.98 19.29 28.43
CA LYS A 14 -2.75 17.84 28.58
C LYS A 14 -3.92 16.95 28.15
N CYS A 15 -5.14 17.48 27.97
CA CYS A 15 -6.32 16.63 27.71
C CYS A 15 -6.74 16.51 26.23
N LYS A 16 -6.08 17.18 25.28
CA LYS A 16 -6.47 17.12 23.85
C LYS A 16 -6.20 15.77 23.16
N ASN A 17 -5.41 14.88 23.77
CA ASN A 17 -4.96 13.63 23.14
C ASN A 17 -5.59 12.35 23.74
N LEU A 18 -6.47 12.45 24.73
CA LEU A 18 -6.98 11.29 25.49
C LEU A 18 -8.27 10.66 24.93
N CYS A 19 -8.89 11.26 23.89
CA CYS A 19 -10.18 10.80 23.34
C CYS A 19 -10.12 10.46 21.85
N ARG A 20 -8.95 10.08 21.32
CA ARG A 20 -8.81 9.68 19.92
C ARG A 20 -9.07 8.17 19.77
N PRO A 21 -9.96 7.74 18.85
CA PRO A 21 -10.02 6.33 18.44
C PRO A 21 -8.61 5.80 18.16
N PRO A 22 -8.25 4.58 18.60
CA PRO A 22 -6.97 3.98 18.26
C PRO A 22 -6.76 3.99 16.73
N GLY A 23 -5.70 4.65 16.25
CA GLY A 23 -5.42 4.87 14.82
C GLY A 23 -5.69 6.29 14.29
N SER A 24 -6.37 7.15 15.06
CA SER A 24 -6.66 8.55 14.67
C SER A 24 -5.71 9.59 15.30
N GLY A 25 -4.64 9.13 15.94
CA GLY A 25 -3.53 9.99 16.38
C GLY A 25 -2.89 10.67 15.16
N GLY A 26 -2.46 11.92 15.31
CA GLY A 26 -1.53 12.48 14.34
C GLY A 26 -0.25 11.64 14.35
N LEU A 27 0.39 11.49 13.19
CA LEU A 27 1.69 10.86 13.12
C LEU A 27 2.65 11.53 14.12
N PRO A 28 3.44 10.76 14.89
CA PRO A 28 4.54 11.31 15.68
C PRO A 28 5.35 12.35 14.90
N GLU A 29 5.66 13.45 15.59
CA GLU A 29 6.47 14.54 15.05
C GLU A 29 7.86 13.99 14.70
N GLY A 30 8.24 14.04 13.41
CA GLY A 30 9.47 13.44 12.90
C GLY A 30 9.26 12.22 11.97
N ILE A 31 8.06 11.62 11.92
CA ILE A 31 7.74 10.59 10.91
C ILE A 31 7.64 11.19 9.50
N LEU A 32 7.08 12.40 9.43
CA LEU A 32 6.98 13.20 8.22
C LEU A 32 8.16 14.17 8.16
N ALA A 33 8.92 14.16 7.07
CA ALA A 33 10.01 15.10 6.85
C ALA A 33 9.43 16.52 6.71
N LYS A 34 9.85 17.44 7.59
CA LYS A 34 9.33 18.83 7.65
C LYS A 34 9.90 19.76 6.57
N THR A 35 10.94 19.33 5.86
CA THR A 35 11.66 20.12 4.86
C THR A 35 12.06 19.20 3.71
N SER A 36 11.50 19.39 2.52
CA SER A 36 11.91 18.66 1.31
C SER A 36 12.92 19.45 0.48
N ASP A 37 14.01 18.80 0.09
CA ASP A 37 14.64 18.88 -1.26
C ASP A 37 14.84 17.48 -1.92
N LEU A 38 14.41 16.40 -1.21
CA LEU A 38 14.06 14.99 -1.55
C LEU A 38 14.44 14.34 -2.90
N HIS A 39 15.57 14.63 -3.54
CA HIS A 39 15.83 14.05 -4.87
C HIS A 39 15.86 12.51 -4.94
N MET A 40 14.72 11.92 -5.33
CA MET A 40 14.67 10.91 -6.39
C MET A 40 14.01 11.52 -7.64
N ARG A 41 14.80 11.61 -8.69
CA ARG A 41 14.38 11.59 -10.10
C ARG A 41 15.09 10.35 -10.65
N PRO A 42 14.47 9.40 -11.38
CA PRO A 42 13.42 9.67 -12.35
C PRO A 42 12.28 8.63 -12.37
N LEU A 43 11.10 9.02 -12.87
CA LEU A 43 10.17 8.09 -13.53
C LEU A 43 10.69 7.75 -14.98
N TRP A 44 12.03 7.59 -15.09
CA TRP A 44 13.04 7.44 -16.21
C TRP A 44 13.16 8.46 -17.36
N GLY A 45 14.38 8.49 -17.94
CA GLY A 45 14.77 9.20 -19.16
C GLY A 45 14.33 8.44 -20.40
N SER A 46 13.86 9.19 -21.41
CA SER A 46 12.79 8.75 -22.33
C SER A 46 11.78 7.89 -21.57
N PHE A 47 10.91 8.52 -20.78
CA PHE A 47 9.62 7.91 -20.44
C PHE A 47 9.10 7.36 -21.74
N ASN A 48 9.21 6.04 -21.90
CA ASN A 48 8.79 5.41 -23.10
C ASN A 48 7.29 5.60 -23.03
N ASP A 49 6.74 6.36 -23.97
CA ASP A 49 5.32 6.64 -24.02
C ASP A 49 4.52 5.33 -23.90
N SER A 50 5.12 4.16 -24.13
CA SER A 50 4.79 2.81 -23.64
C SER A 50 3.53 2.68 -22.76
N PHE A 51 3.43 3.25 -21.56
CA PHE A 51 2.16 3.17 -20.81
C PHE A 51 1.02 3.89 -21.55
N LEU A 52 1.22 5.14 -21.93
CA LEU A 52 0.29 5.93 -22.73
C LEU A 52 0.04 5.30 -24.11
N GLU A 53 1.06 4.77 -24.78
CA GLU A 53 1.00 4.04 -26.06
C GLU A 53 0.18 2.75 -25.95
N ASN A 54 0.22 2.09 -24.80
CA ASN A 54 -0.59 0.92 -24.47
C ASN A 54 -1.95 1.30 -23.85
N GLY A 55 -2.37 2.57 -23.96
CA GLY A 55 -3.70 3.04 -23.58
C GLY A 55 -3.93 3.21 -22.09
N PHE A 56 -2.87 3.30 -21.28
CA PHE A 56 -2.99 3.58 -19.86
C PHE A 56 -3.23 5.06 -19.60
N VAL A 57 -3.99 5.34 -18.54
CA VAL A 57 -4.01 6.65 -17.90
C VAL A 57 -3.11 6.58 -16.68
N VAL A 58 -2.09 7.43 -16.65
CA VAL A 58 -1.12 7.50 -15.55
C VAL A 58 -1.52 8.61 -14.59
N MET A 59 -1.50 8.31 -13.30
CA MET A 59 -1.76 9.27 -12.22
C MET A 59 -0.58 9.29 -11.25
N VAL A 60 0.04 10.46 -11.08
CA VAL A 60 1.19 10.67 -10.20
C VAL A 60 0.73 11.34 -8.90
N PHE A 61 1.06 10.72 -7.76
CA PHE A 61 0.78 11.25 -6.43
C PHE A 61 1.97 12.04 -5.90
N HIS A 62 1.77 13.33 -5.63
CA HIS A 62 2.78 14.23 -5.10
C HIS A 62 2.57 14.40 -3.59
N TYR A 63 3.48 13.82 -2.80
CA TYR A 63 3.43 13.86 -1.32
C TYR A 63 3.96 15.17 -0.73
N ASP A 64 4.69 15.95 -1.53
CA ASP A 64 5.48 17.11 -1.13
C ASP A 64 4.86 18.46 -1.52
N GLY A 65 3.87 18.48 -2.41
CA GLY A 65 3.25 19.71 -2.89
C GLY A 65 3.88 20.30 -4.16
N PHE A 66 4.96 19.73 -4.69
CA PHE A 66 5.77 20.36 -5.74
C PHE A 66 5.50 19.81 -7.15
N VAL A 67 4.30 20.05 -7.68
CA VAL A 67 3.90 19.60 -9.02
C VAL A 67 4.72 20.27 -10.13
N ASP A 68 4.93 21.59 -10.03
CA ASP A 68 5.52 22.38 -11.11
C ASP A 68 6.96 21.99 -11.47
N GLN A 69 7.66 21.32 -10.55
CA GLN A 69 9.05 20.86 -10.74
C GLN A 69 9.17 19.65 -11.67
N TRP A 70 8.06 19.10 -12.16
CA TRP A 70 8.02 17.98 -13.09
C TRP A 70 7.81 18.41 -14.55
N TYR A 71 7.47 19.68 -14.80
CA TYR A 71 7.20 20.17 -16.17
C TYR A 71 8.43 20.23 -17.09
N ASP A 72 9.64 19.99 -16.57
CA ASP A 72 10.83 19.79 -17.39
C ASP A 72 10.87 18.41 -18.06
N LEU A 73 9.97 17.49 -17.68
CA LEU A 73 9.83 16.17 -18.28
C LEU A 73 8.68 16.18 -19.30
N GLN A 74 8.95 15.71 -20.53
CA GLN A 74 7.99 15.78 -21.64
C GLN A 74 6.66 15.05 -21.33
N TRP A 75 6.75 13.86 -20.76
CA TRP A 75 5.59 13.04 -20.40
C TRP A 75 4.73 13.62 -19.27
N ALA A 76 5.28 14.50 -18.42
CA ALA A 76 4.54 15.03 -17.26
C ALA A 76 3.30 15.81 -17.71
N SER A 77 3.35 16.45 -18.88
CA SER A 77 2.19 17.14 -19.45
C SER A 77 1.05 16.22 -19.90
N ASN A 78 1.31 14.91 -20.05
CA ASN A 78 0.38 13.91 -20.57
C ASN A 78 -0.27 13.04 -19.48
N VAL A 79 0.03 13.29 -18.21
CA VAL A 79 -0.47 12.45 -17.09
C VAL A 79 -1.27 13.29 -16.09
N ILE A 80 -1.99 12.60 -15.19
CA ILE A 80 -2.77 13.26 -14.14
C ILE A 80 -1.88 13.47 -12.92
N HIS A 81 -1.76 14.71 -12.47
CA HIS A 81 -1.04 15.04 -11.23
C HIS A 81 -2.04 15.28 -10.09
N VAL A 82 -1.85 14.59 -8.97
CA VAL A 82 -2.63 14.83 -7.74
C VAL A 82 -1.68 15.13 -6.61
N SER A 83 -1.85 16.27 -5.96
CA SER A 83 -0.94 16.74 -4.90
C SER A 83 -1.67 17.00 -3.59
N ALA A 84 -1.12 16.46 -2.52
CA ALA A 84 -1.56 16.73 -1.16
C ALA A 84 -0.38 16.53 -0.21
N MET A 85 0.05 17.63 0.41
CA MET A 85 1.17 17.60 1.34
C MET A 85 0.89 16.67 2.52
N ASN A 86 1.93 15.95 2.96
CA ASN A 86 1.91 15.11 4.16
C ASN A 86 0.86 13.97 4.11
N GLN A 87 0.58 13.45 2.91
CA GLN A 87 -0.27 12.28 2.69
C GLN A 87 0.54 11.09 2.17
N THR A 88 -0.04 9.89 2.20
CA THR A 88 0.61 8.64 1.79
C THR A 88 -0.10 7.98 0.62
N LYS A 89 0.56 7.03 -0.05
CA LYS A 89 0.01 6.18 -1.11
C LYS A 89 -1.45 5.77 -0.88
N TRP A 90 -1.74 5.22 0.30
CA TRP A 90 -3.08 4.74 0.66
C TRP A 90 -4.12 5.86 0.77
N TRP A 91 -3.71 7.02 1.27
CA TRP A 91 -4.60 8.17 1.37
C TRP A 91 -5.07 8.65 -0.01
N PHE A 92 -4.16 8.67 -1.00
CA PHE A 92 -4.48 9.02 -2.38
C PHE A 92 -5.32 7.93 -3.04
N ALA A 93 -4.88 6.68 -3.00
CA ALA A 93 -5.60 5.55 -3.59
C ALA A 93 -7.06 5.48 -3.09
N LYS A 94 -7.26 5.72 -1.79
CA LYS A 94 -8.58 5.69 -1.18
C LYS A 94 -9.50 6.85 -1.63
N ARG A 95 -8.97 7.96 -2.13
CA ARG A 95 -9.73 9.15 -2.56
C ARG A 95 -9.91 9.26 -4.07
N PHE A 96 -8.88 8.89 -4.83
CA PHE A 96 -8.83 9.14 -6.27
C PHE A 96 -8.99 7.87 -7.11
N LEU A 97 -8.88 6.69 -6.50
CA LEU A 97 -9.06 5.40 -7.19
C LEU A 97 -10.30 4.67 -6.67
N HIS A 98 -11.39 5.40 -6.40
CA HIS A 98 -12.67 4.77 -6.03
C HIS A 98 -13.12 3.80 -7.13
N PRO A 99 -13.70 2.61 -6.82
CA PRO A 99 -14.05 1.62 -7.84
C PRO A 99 -14.96 2.14 -8.96
N ASP A 100 -15.83 3.10 -8.65
CA ASP A 100 -16.71 3.71 -9.66
C ASP A 100 -16.00 4.80 -10.50
N ILE A 101 -14.89 5.37 -10.02
CA ILE A 101 -14.05 6.30 -10.78
C ILE A 101 -13.21 5.53 -11.80
N VAL A 102 -12.66 4.39 -11.39
CA VAL A 102 -11.80 3.55 -12.24
C VAL A 102 -12.57 2.45 -12.96
N ALA A 103 -13.90 2.50 -12.97
CA ALA A 103 -14.77 1.46 -13.52
C ALA A 103 -14.59 1.23 -15.02
N GLU A 104 -14.06 2.20 -15.76
CA GLU A 104 -13.78 2.09 -17.19
C GLU A 104 -12.48 1.31 -17.49
N TYR A 105 -11.61 1.08 -16.50
CA TYR A 105 -10.32 0.42 -16.68
C TYR A 105 -10.35 -1.04 -16.26
N ASP A 106 -9.80 -1.94 -17.09
CA ASP A 106 -9.77 -3.38 -16.81
C ASP A 106 -8.84 -3.73 -15.64
N TYR A 107 -7.75 -2.97 -15.48
CA TYR A 107 -6.73 -3.18 -14.48
C TYR A 107 -6.33 -1.88 -13.79
N VAL A 108 -5.94 -1.97 -12.52
CA VAL A 108 -5.45 -0.86 -11.70
C VAL A 108 -4.06 -1.20 -11.18
N PHE A 109 -3.09 -0.38 -11.55
CA PHE A 109 -1.71 -0.47 -11.09
C PHE A 109 -1.54 0.49 -9.93
N LEU A 110 -1.13 0.01 -8.76
CA LEU A 110 -0.94 0.84 -7.57
C LEU A 110 0.48 0.67 -7.03
N TRP A 111 1.41 1.39 -7.65
CA TRP A 111 2.84 1.19 -7.49
C TRP A 111 3.48 2.21 -6.54
N ASP A 112 4.55 1.80 -5.85
CA ASP A 112 5.41 2.66 -5.04
C ASP A 112 6.29 3.54 -5.94
N GLU A 113 6.73 4.67 -5.40
CA GLU A 113 7.53 5.68 -6.11
C GLU A 113 9.00 5.29 -6.33
N ASP A 114 9.49 4.21 -5.72
CA ASP A 114 10.88 3.77 -5.75
C ASP A 114 11.12 2.53 -6.63
N LEU A 115 10.31 2.40 -7.68
CA LEU A 115 10.38 1.34 -8.68
C LEU A 115 11.01 1.86 -9.98
N ASP A 116 11.95 1.11 -10.54
CA ASP A 116 12.54 1.34 -11.85
C ASP A 116 11.83 0.52 -12.93
N ILE A 117 11.36 1.29 -13.90
CA ILE A 117 10.58 1.00 -15.10
C ILE A 117 11.30 0.41 -16.31
N GLU A 118 12.61 0.58 -16.37
CA GLU A 118 13.35 0.60 -17.66
C GLU A 118 13.18 -0.67 -18.50
N HIS A 119 12.96 -1.82 -17.88
CA HIS A 119 12.88 -3.13 -18.54
C HIS A 119 11.48 -3.76 -18.50
N PHE A 120 10.45 -2.95 -18.22
CA PHE A 120 9.08 -3.39 -18.11
C PHE A 120 8.25 -3.00 -19.34
N ASP A 121 7.59 -3.97 -19.97
CA ASP A 121 6.62 -3.70 -21.04
C ASP A 121 5.17 -3.86 -20.51
N PRO A 122 4.40 -2.76 -20.36
CA PRO A 122 3.04 -2.81 -19.84
C PRO A 122 2.06 -3.55 -20.75
N GLY A 123 2.25 -3.50 -22.07
CA GLY A 123 1.37 -4.16 -23.03
C GLY A 123 1.53 -5.68 -22.98
N ARG A 124 2.78 -6.15 -22.96
CA ARG A 124 3.12 -7.57 -22.81
C ARG A 124 2.71 -8.08 -21.43
N TYR A 125 2.97 -7.32 -20.36
CA TYR A 125 2.53 -7.67 -19.02
C TYR A 125 1.00 -7.86 -18.96
N VAL A 126 0.22 -6.88 -19.46
CA VAL A 126 -1.25 -6.98 -19.48
C VAL A 126 -1.73 -8.16 -20.32
N SER A 127 -1.04 -8.48 -21.42
CA SER A 127 -1.37 -9.65 -22.24
C SER A 127 -1.22 -10.95 -21.45
N ILE A 128 -0.13 -11.11 -20.69
CA ILE A 128 0.12 -12.29 -19.86
C ILE A 128 -0.91 -12.43 -18.74
N ILE A 129 -1.17 -11.36 -17.98
CA ILE A 129 -2.13 -11.44 -16.86
C ILE A 129 -3.56 -11.70 -17.35
N LYS A 130 -3.91 -11.29 -18.59
CA LYS A 130 -5.18 -11.63 -19.23
C LYS A 130 -5.22 -13.09 -19.64
N GLU A 131 -4.17 -13.61 -20.26
CA GLU A 131 -4.06 -15.01 -20.70
C GLU A 131 -4.09 -15.98 -19.51
N GLU A 132 -3.36 -15.68 -18.45
CA GLU A 132 -3.30 -16.46 -17.20
C GLU A 132 -4.50 -16.18 -16.27
N GLU A 133 -5.39 -15.27 -16.67
CA GLU A 133 -6.57 -14.83 -15.91
C GLU A 133 -6.25 -14.43 -14.45
N LEU A 134 -5.16 -13.70 -14.25
CA LEU A 134 -4.75 -13.23 -12.92
C LEU A 134 -5.60 -12.04 -12.48
N ASP A 135 -6.14 -12.14 -11.28
CA ASP A 135 -6.90 -11.07 -10.63
C ASP A 135 -6.01 -10.11 -9.86
N ILE A 136 -4.93 -10.63 -9.28
CA ILE A 136 -3.96 -9.84 -8.53
C ILE A 136 -2.57 -10.31 -8.94
N SER A 137 -1.75 -9.40 -9.39
CA SER A 137 -0.43 -9.76 -9.89
C SER A 137 0.61 -8.71 -9.56
N GLN A 138 1.88 -9.05 -9.77
CA GLN A 138 2.96 -8.09 -9.83
C GLN A 138 3.98 -8.54 -10.88
N PRO A 139 4.79 -7.64 -11.44
CA PRO A 139 6.00 -8.02 -12.16
C PRO A 139 7.00 -8.70 -11.21
N ALA A 140 7.90 -9.49 -11.76
CA ALA A 140 9.02 -10.00 -10.98
C ALA A 140 10.00 -8.87 -10.62
N LEU A 141 10.71 -9.03 -9.51
CA LEU A 141 11.77 -8.10 -9.13
C LEU A 141 13.09 -8.56 -9.74
N ASP A 142 13.79 -7.66 -10.44
CA ASP A 142 15.06 -7.96 -11.10
C ASP A 142 16.10 -8.49 -10.08
N PRO A 143 16.65 -9.70 -10.29
CA PRO A 143 17.72 -10.27 -9.46
C PRO A 143 19.02 -9.46 -9.36
N GLY A 144 19.32 -8.67 -10.39
CA GLY A 144 20.65 -8.17 -10.71
C GLY A 144 21.19 -7.10 -9.75
N LYS A 145 20.31 -6.44 -8.98
CA LYS A 145 20.71 -5.44 -7.98
C LYS A 145 20.36 -5.93 -6.58
N LYS A 146 21.26 -6.73 -6.02
CA LYS A 146 21.33 -7.19 -4.61
C LYS A 146 19.94 -7.38 -3.98
N TYR A 147 19.42 -8.59 -4.09
CA TYR A 147 18.45 -9.10 -3.13
C TYR A 147 18.92 -8.80 -1.70
N ILE A 148 18.26 -7.85 -1.05
CA ILE A 148 18.00 -8.03 0.37
C ILE A 148 17.05 -9.21 0.37
N LYS A 149 17.58 -10.43 0.53
CA LYS A 149 16.77 -11.58 0.96
C LYS A 149 15.86 -11.04 2.05
N LEU A 150 14.55 -11.03 1.81
CA LEU A 150 13.56 -10.62 2.79
C LEU A 150 13.91 -11.35 4.10
N LYS A 151 14.55 -10.65 5.04
CA LYS A 151 14.87 -11.17 6.37
C LYS A 151 13.61 -11.14 7.25
N GLY A 152 12.44 -11.33 6.64
CA GLY A 152 11.14 -11.22 7.26
C GLY A 152 10.24 -12.36 6.82
N GLY A 153 10.01 -13.33 7.71
CA GLY A 153 8.81 -14.14 7.73
C GLY A 153 8.84 -15.49 7.01
N GLY A 154 9.61 -16.46 7.52
CA GLY A 154 9.46 -17.88 7.19
C GLY A 154 10.27 -18.36 5.98
N ARG A 155 10.81 -19.58 6.05
CA ARG A 155 11.32 -20.24 4.84
C ARG A 155 10.13 -20.73 4.05
N CYS A 156 10.11 -20.47 2.75
CA CYS A 156 9.20 -21.14 1.85
C CYS A 156 9.70 -22.57 1.61
N TYR A 157 8.79 -23.51 1.76
CA TYR A 157 8.99 -24.93 1.50
C TYR A 157 8.09 -25.36 0.34
N ASP A 158 8.42 -26.46 -0.33
CA ASP A 158 7.67 -26.96 -1.50
C ASP A 158 6.18 -27.22 -1.22
N ASN A 159 5.82 -27.47 0.05
CA ASN A 159 4.44 -27.67 0.50
C ASN A 159 3.74 -26.39 1.00
N SER A 160 4.31 -25.21 0.79
CA SER A 160 3.71 -23.95 1.23
C SER A 160 2.50 -23.61 0.35
N THR A 161 1.34 -23.43 0.96
CA THR A 161 0.05 -23.23 0.23
C THR A 161 -0.52 -21.83 0.40
N GLY A 162 0.22 -20.91 1.03
CA GLY A 162 -0.26 -19.56 1.29
C GLY A 162 0.85 -18.51 1.41
N PRO A 163 0.44 -17.24 1.62
CA PRO A 163 1.34 -16.11 1.78
C PRO A 163 2.40 -16.31 2.86
N PRO A 164 3.63 -15.80 2.66
CA PRO A 164 4.07 -15.05 1.50
C PRO A 164 4.56 -15.94 0.34
N CYS A 165 4.50 -17.27 0.48
CA CYS A 165 5.17 -18.21 -0.42
C CYS A 165 4.35 -18.60 -1.65
N PHE A 166 3.03 -18.49 -1.58
CA PHE A 166 2.14 -18.90 -2.66
C PHE A 166 0.87 -18.04 -2.68
N GLY A 167 0.41 -17.66 -3.88
CA GLY A 167 -0.79 -16.83 -4.05
C GLY A 167 -0.70 -15.49 -3.32
N TRP A 168 0.47 -14.84 -3.42
CA TRP A 168 0.81 -13.60 -2.73
C TRP A 168 1.61 -12.68 -3.65
N VAL A 169 1.35 -11.38 -3.53
CA VAL A 169 2.15 -10.32 -4.16
C VAL A 169 2.42 -9.26 -3.11
N GLU A 170 3.57 -8.61 -3.22
CA GLU A 170 4.00 -7.53 -2.36
C GLU A 170 3.25 -6.24 -2.70
N MET A 171 2.99 -5.44 -1.67
CA MET A 171 2.19 -4.22 -1.79
C MET A 171 2.90 -3.07 -2.53
N MET A 172 4.19 -3.21 -2.81
CA MET A 172 4.96 -2.19 -3.54
C MET A 172 4.52 -2.07 -5.00
N ALA A 173 4.24 -3.19 -5.68
CA ALA A 173 3.93 -3.19 -7.11
C ALA A 173 2.68 -4.01 -7.50
N PRO A 174 1.57 -3.97 -6.73
CA PRO A 174 0.39 -4.74 -7.05
C PRO A 174 -0.32 -4.17 -8.29
N VAL A 175 -0.85 -5.11 -9.07
CA VAL A 175 -1.78 -4.89 -10.16
C VAL A 175 -3.04 -5.66 -9.84
N PHE A 176 -4.20 -5.02 -9.99
CA PHE A 176 -5.50 -5.61 -9.69
C PHE A 176 -6.37 -5.61 -10.93
N SER A 177 -7.10 -6.70 -11.17
CA SER A 177 -8.28 -6.67 -12.05
C SER A 177 -9.33 -5.71 -11.48
N LYS A 178 -10.23 -5.20 -12.31
CA LYS A 178 -11.35 -4.33 -11.89
C LYS A 178 -12.13 -4.91 -10.71
N ALA A 179 -12.41 -6.21 -10.74
CA ALA A 179 -13.14 -6.91 -9.68
C ALA A 179 -12.31 -7.01 -8.39
N ALA A 180 -11.03 -7.39 -8.51
CA ALA A 180 -10.14 -7.47 -7.36
C ALA A 180 -9.89 -6.11 -6.73
N TRP A 181 -9.73 -5.05 -7.53
CA TRP A 181 -9.58 -3.69 -7.04
C TRP A 181 -10.80 -3.22 -6.27
N ARG A 182 -12.01 -3.51 -6.76
CA ARG A 182 -13.25 -3.17 -6.02
C ARG A 182 -13.22 -3.77 -4.62
N CYS A 183 -12.86 -5.05 -4.49
CA CYS A 183 -12.70 -5.67 -3.17
C CYS A 183 -11.55 -5.05 -2.36
N ALA A 184 -10.36 -4.92 -2.95
CA ALA A 184 -9.16 -4.42 -2.27
C ALA A 184 -9.37 -2.99 -1.75
N TRP A 185 -10.06 -2.15 -2.52
CA TRP A 185 -10.41 -0.80 -2.11
C TRP A 185 -11.25 -0.78 -0.83
N TYR A 186 -12.25 -1.67 -0.68
CA TYR A 186 -13.04 -1.79 0.55
C TYR A 186 -12.27 -2.45 1.70
N LEU A 187 -11.30 -3.31 1.39
CA LEU A 187 -10.39 -3.89 2.38
C LEU A 187 -9.46 -2.82 3.00
N ILE A 188 -8.93 -1.92 2.16
CA ILE A 188 -8.06 -0.81 2.56
C ILE A 188 -8.83 0.15 3.47
N GLN A 189 -8.29 0.37 4.66
CA GLN A 189 -8.85 1.27 5.67
C GLN A 189 -8.41 2.72 5.44
N ASN A 190 -9.26 3.67 5.79
CA ASN A 190 -8.99 5.11 5.60
C ASN A 190 -7.85 5.66 6.47
N ASP A 191 -7.47 4.94 7.53
CA ASP A 191 -6.46 5.33 8.51
C ASP A 191 -5.10 4.64 8.29
N LEU A 192 -4.90 4.00 7.12
CA LEU A 192 -3.63 3.38 6.77
C LEU A 192 -2.62 4.41 6.31
N ILE A 193 -1.42 4.29 6.85
CA ILE A 193 -0.30 5.17 6.51
C ILE A 193 0.75 4.34 5.78
N HIS A 194 1.21 3.23 6.39
CA HIS A 194 2.19 2.34 5.78
C HIS A 194 1.54 1.19 5.01
N GLY A 195 0.45 0.62 5.54
CA GLY A 195 -0.24 -0.52 4.90
C GLY A 195 0.50 -1.86 4.96
N TRP A 196 1.64 -1.94 5.66
CA TRP A 196 2.40 -3.19 5.79
C TRP A 196 1.54 -4.31 6.41
N GLY A 197 1.55 -5.47 5.77
CA GLY A 197 0.80 -6.66 6.20
C GLY A 197 -0.60 -6.82 5.58
N ILE A 198 -1.08 -5.85 4.80
CA ILE A 198 -2.35 -5.97 4.05
C ILE A 198 -2.20 -6.89 2.84
N ASP A 199 -1.01 -6.95 2.27
CA ASP A 199 -0.57 -7.87 1.22
C ASP A 199 -0.88 -9.34 1.56
N PHE A 200 -0.81 -9.71 2.84
CA PHE A 200 -1.24 -11.04 3.31
C PHE A 200 -2.74 -11.32 3.12
N GLN A 201 -3.57 -10.28 3.04
CA GLN A 201 -5.02 -10.41 2.87
C GLN A 201 -5.51 -10.05 1.46
N LEU A 202 -4.68 -9.45 0.60
CA LEU A 202 -5.09 -9.12 -0.76
C LEU A 202 -5.62 -10.33 -1.53
N GLY A 203 -5.03 -11.51 -1.31
CA GLY A 203 -5.48 -12.75 -1.96
C GLY A 203 -6.95 -13.10 -1.74
N TYR A 204 -7.60 -12.60 -0.68
CA TYR A 204 -9.05 -12.76 -0.47
C TYR A 204 -9.91 -11.99 -1.48
N CYS A 205 -9.32 -11.02 -2.18
CA CYS A 205 -9.99 -10.24 -3.22
C CYS A 205 -9.90 -10.85 -4.62
N ALA A 206 -9.17 -11.96 -4.78
CA ALA A 206 -9.19 -12.73 -6.02
C ALA A 206 -10.58 -13.33 -6.26
N GLN A 207 -11.01 -13.38 -7.52
CA GLN A 207 -12.28 -13.97 -7.95
C GLN A 207 -12.15 -15.48 -8.14
N GLY A 208 -11.53 -16.16 -7.17
CA GLY A 208 -11.28 -17.60 -7.21
C GLY A 208 -10.28 -18.06 -6.15
N ASP A 209 -9.67 -19.21 -6.39
CA ASP A 209 -8.55 -19.66 -5.58
C ASP A 209 -7.35 -18.74 -5.83
N ARG A 210 -6.83 -18.11 -4.77
CA ARG A 210 -5.63 -17.26 -4.86
C ARG A 210 -4.42 -18.01 -5.42
N LYS A 211 -4.41 -19.33 -5.31
CA LYS A 211 -3.37 -20.19 -5.88
C LYS A 211 -3.31 -20.15 -7.40
N GLN A 212 -4.41 -19.77 -8.04
CA GLN A 212 -4.53 -19.70 -9.50
C GLN A 212 -4.66 -18.24 -9.97
N LYS A 213 -5.31 -17.41 -9.15
CA LYS A 213 -5.68 -16.03 -9.50
C LYS A 213 -4.72 -14.97 -8.98
N VAL A 214 -3.71 -15.35 -8.19
CA VAL A 214 -2.69 -14.44 -7.66
C VAL A 214 -1.29 -14.91 -8.03
N GLY A 215 -0.51 -14.09 -8.73
CA GLY A 215 0.77 -14.53 -9.29
C GLY A 215 1.78 -13.43 -9.58
N VAL A 216 3.04 -13.84 -9.69
CA VAL A 216 4.16 -13.00 -10.16
C VAL A 216 4.41 -13.33 -11.62
N VAL A 217 4.46 -12.31 -12.49
CA VAL A 217 4.83 -12.48 -13.90
C VAL A 217 6.35 -12.38 -14.01
N ASP A 218 7.02 -13.51 -14.18
CA ASP A 218 8.49 -13.60 -14.28
C ASP A 218 9.03 -13.39 -15.70
N ALA A 219 8.16 -13.09 -16.67
CA ALA A 219 8.56 -12.65 -18.00
C ALA A 219 8.86 -11.13 -18.07
N GLU A 220 8.41 -10.36 -17.07
CA GLU A 220 8.49 -8.90 -17.02
C GLU A 220 9.04 -8.46 -15.66
N TYR A 221 10.01 -7.54 -15.66
CA TYR A 221 10.76 -7.19 -14.46
C TYR A 221 10.76 -5.70 -14.17
N ILE A 222 10.74 -5.37 -12.88
CA ILE A 222 10.98 -4.04 -12.33
C ILE A 222 12.10 -4.10 -11.30
N VAL A 223 12.77 -2.97 -11.04
CA VAL A 223 13.81 -2.88 -9.99
C VAL A 223 13.27 -2.12 -8.79
N HIS A 224 13.44 -2.66 -7.59
CA HIS A 224 13.16 -1.94 -6.35
C HIS A 224 14.41 -1.18 -5.90
N LEU A 225 14.35 0.15 -5.89
CA LEU A 225 15.48 0.99 -5.47
C LEU A 225 15.65 1.00 -3.95
N GLY A 226 14.59 0.73 -3.19
CA GLY A 226 14.62 0.59 -1.74
C GLY A 226 14.92 1.92 -1.04
N VAL A 227 14.38 3.02 -1.57
CA VAL A 227 14.64 4.37 -1.09
C VAL A 227 13.50 4.79 -0.16
N PRO A 228 13.72 4.90 1.16
CA PRO A 228 12.60 5.11 2.08
C PRO A 228 12.07 6.54 2.03
N SER A 229 10.78 6.68 1.77
CA SER A 229 10.05 7.98 1.79
C SER A 229 9.62 8.42 3.18
N LEU A 230 9.61 7.51 4.17
CA LEU A 230 9.28 7.79 5.58
C LEU A 230 10.47 7.52 6.51
N GLY A 231 10.58 8.31 7.58
CA GLY A 231 11.58 8.08 8.65
C GLY A 231 12.90 8.82 8.49
N GLY A 232 13.00 9.73 7.52
CA GLY A 232 14.14 10.61 7.30
C GLY A 232 15.37 9.93 6.67
N LEU A 233 16.14 10.70 5.90
CA LEU A 233 17.48 10.30 5.46
C LEU A 233 18.45 10.48 6.63
N ASN A 234 19.24 9.44 6.96
CA ASN A 234 20.36 9.56 7.91
C ASN A 234 21.48 10.39 7.28
N HIS A 235 21.30 11.71 7.22
CA HIS A 235 22.40 12.64 7.02
C HIS A 235 22.99 13.01 8.37
N SER A 236 23.98 12.24 8.83
CA SER A 236 24.96 12.79 9.76
C SER A 236 26.27 12.01 9.75
N ASN A 237 27.26 12.61 9.09
CA ASN A 237 28.62 12.67 9.62
C ASN A 237 28.58 13.13 11.08
N ASN A 238 29.15 12.30 11.97
CA ASN A 238 29.59 12.56 13.35
C ASN A 238 28.67 13.26 14.38
N SER A 239 28.45 12.48 15.45
CA SER A 239 28.34 12.84 16.88
C SER A 239 27.24 13.77 17.37
N ASP A 240 26.50 13.19 18.33
CA ASP A 240 25.71 13.77 19.42
C ASP A 240 24.19 13.92 19.24
N VAL A 241 23.52 13.43 20.29
CA VAL A 241 22.09 13.48 20.65
C VAL A 241 21.28 12.24 20.27
N HIS A 242 20.62 11.67 21.29
CA HIS A 242 19.66 10.55 21.29
C HIS A 242 18.38 10.81 20.47
N THR A 243 18.49 11.31 19.24
CA THR A 243 17.35 11.37 18.32
C THR A 243 16.94 9.95 17.98
N ALA A 244 15.71 9.58 18.34
CA ALA A 244 15.13 8.30 17.96
C ALA A 244 15.31 8.10 16.43
N ASP A 245 15.85 6.95 16.03
CA ASP A 245 15.99 6.59 14.64
C ASP A 245 14.59 6.60 13.99
N GLY A 246 14.33 7.59 13.12
CA GLY A 246 13.02 7.78 12.49
C GLY A 246 12.55 6.54 11.75
N ARG A 247 13.47 5.72 11.20
CA ARG A 247 13.14 4.43 10.59
C ARG A 247 12.62 3.41 11.61
N SER A 248 13.21 3.38 12.80
CA SER A 248 12.74 2.53 13.90
C SER A 248 11.34 2.95 14.36
N GLU A 249 11.03 4.25 14.38
CA GLU A 249 9.68 4.75 14.69
C GLU A 249 8.67 4.40 13.60
N VAL A 250 9.02 4.58 12.33
CA VAL A 250 8.19 4.16 11.18
C VAL A 250 7.90 2.66 11.24
N ARG A 251 8.92 1.85 11.52
CA ARG A 251 8.75 0.40 11.66
C ARG A 251 7.87 0.03 12.86
N ARG A 252 8.01 0.73 13.98
CA ARG A 252 7.14 0.51 15.16
C ARG A 252 5.69 0.90 14.85
N GLN A 253 5.49 1.99 14.12
CA GLN A 253 4.19 2.46 13.68
C GLN A 253 3.56 1.46 12.71
N SER A 254 4.30 0.92 11.74
CA SER A 254 3.80 -0.08 10.80
C SER A 254 3.33 -1.37 11.48
N TYR A 255 4.07 -1.86 12.49
CA TYR A 255 3.61 -2.99 13.30
C TYR A 255 2.35 -2.66 14.10
N THR A 256 2.21 -1.42 14.58
CA THR A 256 1.03 -0.99 15.32
C THR A 256 -0.20 -0.95 14.42
N GLU A 257 -0.08 -0.38 13.21
CA GLU A 257 -1.12 -0.38 12.18
C GLU A 257 -1.53 -1.80 11.79
N MET A 258 -0.56 -2.68 11.52
CA MET A 258 -0.81 -4.08 11.19
C MET A 258 -1.60 -4.81 12.29
N ARG A 259 -1.26 -4.57 13.57
CA ARG A 259 -2.00 -5.15 14.70
C ARG A 259 -3.44 -4.66 14.77
N ILE A 260 -3.67 -3.37 14.51
CA ILE A 260 -5.02 -2.79 14.48
C ILE A 260 -5.83 -3.41 13.33
N PHE A 261 -5.23 -3.49 12.14
CA PHE A 261 -5.85 -4.11 10.96
C PHE A 261 -6.23 -5.57 11.23
N ARG A 262 -5.30 -6.39 11.75
CA ARG A 262 -5.56 -7.79 12.11
C ARG A 262 -6.70 -7.92 13.12
N ARG A 263 -6.74 -7.07 14.14
CA ARG A 263 -7.84 -7.06 15.11
C ARG A 263 -9.18 -6.78 14.43
N ARG A 264 -9.25 -5.76 13.56
CA ARG A 264 -10.48 -5.42 12.82
C ARG A 264 -10.93 -6.57 11.92
N TRP A 265 -9.99 -7.20 11.22
CA TRP A 265 -10.24 -8.39 10.41
C TRP A 265 -10.81 -9.53 11.26
N ASP A 266 -10.16 -9.87 12.37
CA ASP A 266 -10.60 -10.94 13.28
C ASP A 266 -11.99 -10.66 13.87
N GLU A 267 -12.28 -9.40 14.21
CA GLU A 267 -13.59 -8.97 14.70
C GLU A 267 -14.66 -9.11 13.60
N ALA A 268 -14.40 -8.63 12.38
CA ALA A 268 -15.30 -8.74 11.25
C ALA A 268 -15.65 -10.21 10.95
N VAL A 269 -14.63 -11.06 10.87
CA VAL A 269 -14.75 -12.51 10.69
C VAL A 269 -15.59 -13.18 11.78
N LYS A 270 -15.42 -12.77 13.04
CA LYS A 270 -16.21 -13.33 14.16
C LYS A 270 -17.68 -12.91 14.11
N THR A 271 -17.95 -11.68 13.67
CA THR A 271 -19.31 -11.13 13.64
C THR A 271 -20.11 -11.51 12.42
N ASP A 272 -19.45 -11.82 11.31
CA ASP A 272 -20.10 -12.26 10.08
C ASP A 272 -20.42 -13.76 10.16
N LYS A 273 -21.69 -14.06 10.46
CA LYS A 273 -22.20 -15.43 10.58
C LYS A 273 -22.15 -16.21 9.26
N CYS A 274 -22.09 -15.52 8.13
CA CYS A 274 -22.09 -16.10 6.80
C CYS A 274 -20.68 -16.18 6.21
N TRP A 275 -19.67 -15.63 6.89
CA TRP A 275 -18.30 -15.66 6.41
C TRP A 275 -17.71 -17.07 6.49
N VAL A 276 -17.13 -17.50 5.37
CA VAL A 276 -16.41 -18.76 5.25
C VAL A 276 -14.98 -18.44 4.81
N ASP A 277 -14.02 -18.87 5.62
CA ASP A 277 -12.61 -18.80 5.25
C ASP A 277 -12.33 -19.77 4.12
N ARG A 278 -12.05 -19.24 2.92
CA ARG A 278 -11.72 -20.03 1.73
C ARG A 278 -10.33 -20.65 1.79
N TYR A 279 -9.48 -20.19 2.71
CA TYR A 279 -8.07 -20.59 2.81
C TYR A 279 -7.69 -21.15 4.18
N ALA A 280 -8.66 -21.39 5.07
CA ALA A 280 -8.40 -22.13 6.29
C ALA A 280 -7.89 -23.54 5.95
N ASP A 281 -6.78 -23.95 6.57
CA ASP A 281 -6.29 -25.33 6.44
C ASP A 281 -7.43 -26.31 6.79
N HIS A 282 -7.80 -27.13 5.82
CA HIS A 282 -8.83 -28.17 5.98
C HIS A 282 -8.49 -29.20 7.05
N ASP A 283 -7.27 -29.18 7.60
CA ASP A 283 -6.81 -30.09 8.64
C ASP A 283 -7.20 -29.65 10.07
N ARG A 284 -7.88 -28.50 10.24
CA ARG A 284 -8.32 -28.00 11.57
C ARG A 284 -9.76 -27.52 11.70
N SER A 285 -10.65 -27.82 10.75
CA SER A 285 -12.03 -27.33 10.79
C SER A 285 -13.11 -28.43 10.74
N LYS A 286 -13.19 -29.25 11.79
CA LYS A 286 -14.52 -29.74 12.22
C LYS A 286 -15.29 -28.57 12.86
N LYS A 287 -15.84 -27.68 12.04
CA LYS A 287 -16.95 -26.83 12.48
C LYS A 287 -18.24 -27.50 11.99
N LYS A 288 -19.01 -28.01 12.95
CA LYS A 288 -20.40 -28.40 12.74
C LYS A 288 -21.13 -27.17 12.19
N CYS A 289 -21.68 -27.27 10.98
CA CYS A 289 -22.83 -26.43 10.63
C CYS A 289 -23.88 -26.68 11.71
N VAL A 290 -24.23 -25.64 12.48
CA VAL A 290 -25.42 -25.71 13.31
C VAL A 290 -26.58 -25.61 12.34
N SER A 291 -27.24 -26.75 12.13
CA SER A 291 -28.53 -26.82 11.46
C SER A 291 -29.51 -25.92 12.20
N GLY A 292 -30.00 -24.87 11.53
CA GLY A 292 -31.17 -24.11 12.00
C GLY A 292 -30.97 -22.60 12.03
N ALA A 293 -31.13 -21.96 10.88
CA ALA A 293 -31.93 -20.74 10.75
C ALA A 293 -32.27 -20.58 9.26
N CYS A 294 -33.55 -20.63 8.95
CA CYS A 294 -34.12 -20.19 7.68
C CYS A 294 -33.93 -18.68 7.52
#